data_AF-A0A957TMA2-F1
#
_entry.id   AF-A0A957TMA2-F1
#
_cell.length_a   1.000
_cell.length_b   1.000
_cell.length_c   1.000
_cell.angle_alpha   90.00
_cell.angle_beta   90.00
_cell.angle_gamma   90.00
#
_symmetry.space_group_name_H-M   'P 1'
#
loop_
_entity.id
_entity.type
_entity.pdbx_description
1 polymer ?
#
loop_
_entity_poly.entity_id
_entity_poly.type
_entity_poly.pdbx_seq_one_letter_code
_entity_poly.pdbx_strand_id
1 'polypeptide(L)'
;MKSLIRRPSTLIVSLLIGLFALVGCRMEMRTQPRLEAYEESTFFANGSALRQPVADTVARSQLHEDEFLQTGRVDGQIAASFPFTPTLATIERGQERFDIFCTPCHGIAGDGKG
;
A
#
# COMPACT_ATOMS: atom_id res chain seq x y z
N MET A 1 -27.23 -23.94 -52.82
CA MET A 1 -25.92 -23.83 -52.18
C MET A 1 -25.17 -22.64 -52.78
N LYS A 2 -25.33 -21.43 -52.20
CA LYS A 2 -24.57 -20.24 -52.65
C LYS A 2 -23.26 -20.25 -51.88
N SER A 3 -22.14 -20.53 -52.56
CA SER A 3 -20.84 -20.60 -51.89
C SER A 3 -20.47 -19.23 -51.32
N LEU A 4 -20.16 -19.22 -50.02
CA LEU A 4 -19.59 -18.08 -49.32
C LEU A 4 -18.13 -17.89 -49.78
N ILE A 5 -17.91 -17.38 -50.99
CA ILE A 5 -16.59 -16.94 -51.42
C ILE A 5 -16.40 -15.51 -50.91
N ARG A 6 -15.70 -15.35 -49.77
CA ARG A 6 -15.27 -14.04 -49.25
C ARG A 6 -14.41 -13.35 -50.31
N ARG A 7 -14.82 -12.16 -50.74
CA ARG A 7 -14.05 -11.35 -51.71
C ARG A 7 -12.71 -10.95 -51.07
N PRO A 8 -11.57 -11.04 -51.76
CA PRO A 8 -10.25 -10.73 -51.19
C PRO A 8 -10.17 -9.29 -50.65
N SER A 9 -10.97 -8.38 -51.18
CA SER A 9 -11.08 -6.99 -50.70
C SER A 9 -11.66 -6.85 -49.29
N THR A 10 -12.60 -7.71 -48.86
CA THR A 10 -13.15 -7.61 -47.49
C THR A 10 -12.16 -8.10 -46.44
N LEU A 11 -11.33 -9.10 -46.76
CA LEU A 11 -10.25 -9.55 -45.88
C LEU A 11 -9.17 -8.48 -45.70
N ILE A 12 -8.79 -7.78 -46.77
CA ILE A 12 -7.80 -6.69 -46.72
C ILE A 12 -8.32 -5.52 -45.88
N VAL A 13 -9.59 -5.13 -46.07
CA VAL A 13 -10.18 -4.03 -45.29
C VAL A 13 -10.28 -4.39 -43.80
N SER A 14 -10.71 -5.61 -43.45
CA SER A 14 -10.73 -6.06 -42.06
C SER A 14 -9.33 -6.11 -41.44
N LEU A 15 -8.31 -6.51 -42.20
CA LEU A 15 -6.92 -6.51 -41.75
C LEU A 15 -6.40 -5.09 -41.50
N LEU A 16 -6.68 -4.16 -42.41
CA LEU A 16 -6.27 -2.75 -42.27
C LEU A 16 -6.95 -2.07 -41.08
N ILE A 17 -8.23 -2.34 -40.84
CA ILE A 17 -8.96 -1.86 -39.66
C ILE A 17 -8.35 -2.45 -38.37
N GLY A 18 -8.04 -3.75 -38.38
CA GLY A 18 -7.37 -4.41 -37.25
C GLY A 18 -5.99 -3.83 -36.95
N LEU A 19 -5.21 -3.52 -37.99
CA LEU A 19 -3.89 -2.91 -37.85
C LEU A 19 -3.99 -1.48 -37.29
N PHE A 20 -4.96 -0.70 -37.76
CA PHE A 20 -5.18 0.68 -37.31
C PHE A 20 -5.62 0.75 -35.84
N ALA A 21 -6.40 -0.22 -35.38
CA ALA A 21 -6.82 -0.32 -33.98
C ALA A 21 -5.63 -0.55 -33.01
N LEU A 22 -4.52 -1.14 -33.48
CA LEU A 22 -3.32 -1.36 -32.67
C LEU A 22 -2.47 -0.08 -32.51
N VAL A 23 -2.63 0.93 -33.36
CA VAL A 23 -1.86 2.19 -33.34
C VAL A 23 -2.19 3.08 -32.13
N GLY A 24 -3.37 2.90 -31.51
CA GLY A 24 -3.79 3.69 -30.35
C GLY A 24 -3.14 3.33 -29.01
N CYS A 25 -2.35 2.25 -28.95
CA CYS A 25 -1.71 1.82 -27.71
C CYS A 25 -0.44 2.64 -27.43
N ARG A 26 -0.61 3.83 -26.81
CA ARG A 26 0.49 4.74 -26.45
C ARG A 26 0.78 4.70 -24.95
N MET A 27 2.07 4.78 -24.59
CA MET A 27 2.57 4.65 -23.20
C MET A 27 3.16 5.92 -22.60
N GLU A 28 3.01 7.04 -23.29
CA GLU A 28 3.60 8.37 -23.03
C GLU A 28 3.57 8.82 -21.55
N MET A 29 2.51 8.49 -20.80
CA MET A 29 2.35 8.89 -19.39
C MET A 29 2.09 7.71 -18.44
N ARG A 30 2.26 6.47 -18.91
CA ARG A 30 2.12 5.28 -18.05
C ARG A 30 3.31 5.16 -17.10
N THR A 31 4.50 5.55 -17.57
CA THR A 31 5.71 5.72 -16.77
C THR A 31 6.10 7.18 -16.86
N GLN A 32 6.19 7.85 -15.72
CA GLN A 32 6.47 9.29 -15.65
C GLN A 32 7.87 9.51 -15.07
N PRO A 33 8.56 10.62 -15.39
CA PRO A 33 9.89 10.93 -14.87
C PRO A 33 9.81 11.51 -13.44
N ARG A 34 9.13 10.81 -12.54
CA ARG A 34 9.06 11.07 -11.10
C ARG A 34 9.22 9.74 -10.37
N LEU A 35 9.75 9.75 -9.17
CA LEU A 35 9.86 8.54 -8.36
C LEU A 35 8.59 8.31 -7.54
N GLU A 36 8.03 7.11 -7.63
CA GLU A 36 7.02 6.63 -6.68
C GLU A 36 7.67 5.98 -5.45
N ALA A 37 6.94 5.87 -4.34
CA ALA A 37 7.50 5.38 -3.07
C ALA A 37 8.20 4.00 -3.20
N TYR A 38 7.54 3.03 -3.82
CA TYR A 38 8.11 1.68 -3.96
C TYR A 38 8.73 1.44 -5.36
N GLU A 39 9.13 2.51 -6.04
CA GLU A 39 9.85 2.42 -7.31
C GLU A 39 11.34 2.21 -7.08
N GLU A 40 11.98 1.49 -8.01
CA GLU A 40 13.42 1.36 -8.05
C GLU A 40 14.06 2.71 -8.44
N SER A 41 15.20 3.04 -7.84
CA SER A 41 15.99 4.22 -8.18
C SER A 41 17.39 3.81 -8.59
N THR A 42 17.81 4.20 -9.79
CA THR A 42 19.19 3.99 -10.28
C THR A 42 20.19 4.99 -9.70
N PHE A 43 19.72 6.01 -8.97
CA PHE A 43 20.57 7.04 -8.38
C PHE A 43 21.19 6.61 -7.05
N PHE A 44 20.42 5.89 -6.21
CA PHE A 44 20.88 5.49 -4.87
C PHE A 44 21.47 4.08 -4.87
N ALA A 45 22.55 3.86 -4.12
CA ALA A 45 23.28 2.59 -4.08
C ALA A 45 22.45 1.39 -3.63
N ASN A 46 21.35 1.61 -2.89
CA ASN A 46 20.45 0.56 -2.41
C ASN A 46 19.23 0.35 -3.33
N GLY A 47 19.18 0.99 -4.50
CA GLY A 47 18.09 0.84 -5.47
C GLY A 47 16.75 1.41 -5.04
N SER A 48 16.63 2.07 -3.88
CA SER A 48 15.34 2.51 -3.34
C SER A 48 15.09 3.99 -3.59
N ALA A 49 13.92 4.31 -4.16
CA ALA A 49 13.42 5.68 -4.21
C ALA A 49 13.08 6.23 -2.81
N LEU A 50 12.62 5.38 -1.89
CA LEU A 50 12.37 5.77 -0.50
C LEU A 50 13.68 6.00 0.25
N ARG A 51 13.78 7.21 0.80
CA ARG A 51 14.90 7.59 1.67
C ARG A 51 14.45 7.56 3.11
N GLN A 52 15.29 6.98 3.96
CA GLN A 52 15.10 7.09 5.39
C GLN A 52 15.28 8.56 5.79
N PRO A 53 14.39 9.10 6.64
CA PRO A 53 14.63 10.38 7.29
C PRO A 53 15.96 10.36 8.04
N VAL A 54 16.58 11.52 8.19
CA VAL A 54 17.76 11.65 9.07
C VAL A 54 17.31 11.34 10.50
N ALA A 55 18.14 10.63 11.25
CA ALA A 55 17.87 10.32 12.66
C ALA A 55 17.49 11.60 13.44
N ASP A 56 16.62 11.43 14.43
CA ASP A 56 16.13 12.51 15.30
C ASP A 56 15.36 13.64 14.59
N THR A 57 14.97 13.44 13.32
CA THR A 57 14.07 14.37 12.61
C THR A 57 12.64 14.19 13.09
N VAL A 58 11.97 15.28 13.48
CA VAL A 58 10.55 15.29 13.84
C VAL A 58 9.75 15.99 12.74
N ALA A 59 8.78 15.28 12.14
CA ALA A 59 7.91 15.86 11.13
C ALA A 59 6.87 16.81 11.75
N ARG A 60 6.39 17.77 10.96
CA ARG A 60 5.27 18.64 11.38
C ARG A 60 4.05 17.79 11.73
N SER A 61 3.41 18.10 12.85
CA SER A 61 2.28 17.34 13.41
C SER A 61 2.60 15.91 13.87
N GLN A 62 3.88 15.56 14.01
CA GLN A 62 4.35 14.32 14.64
C GLN A 62 5.21 14.62 15.87
N LEU A 63 5.01 15.79 16.48
CA LEU A 63 5.57 16.08 17.79
C LEU A 63 4.78 15.28 18.83
N HIS A 64 5.42 14.29 19.41
CA HIS A 64 4.84 13.37 20.38
C HIS A 64 5.02 13.92 21.80
N GLU A 65 4.11 14.82 22.23
CA GLU A 65 4.22 15.52 23.53
C GLU A 65 3.62 14.73 24.70
N ASP A 66 2.66 13.83 24.44
CA ASP A 66 2.01 13.02 25.47
C ASP A 66 2.81 11.74 25.72
N GLU A 67 3.60 11.70 26.80
CA GLU A 67 4.41 10.54 27.19
C GLU A 67 3.56 9.28 27.34
N PHE A 68 2.38 9.41 27.97
CA PHE A 68 1.52 8.30 28.31
C PHE A 68 0.90 7.68 27.06
N LEU A 69 0.40 8.51 26.14
CA LEU A 69 -0.16 8.05 24.87
C LEU A 69 0.86 7.35 23.97
N GLN A 70 2.12 7.80 24.01
CA GLN A 70 3.13 7.39 23.04
C GLN A 70 4.00 6.23 23.54
N THR A 71 4.26 6.17 24.84
CA THR A 71 5.18 5.18 25.43
C THR A 71 4.52 4.25 26.43
N GLY A 72 3.29 4.57 26.88
CA GLY A 72 2.63 3.84 27.97
C GLY A 72 3.24 4.11 29.35
N ARG A 73 3.98 5.21 29.50
CA ARG A 73 4.66 5.59 30.75
C ARG A 73 4.19 6.93 31.29
N VAL A 74 4.29 7.09 32.61
CA VAL A 74 4.12 8.35 33.33
C VAL A 74 5.30 8.49 34.27
N ASP A 75 6.05 9.59 34.15
CA ASP A 75 7.28 9.84 34.92
C ASP A 75 8.29 8.67 34.81
N GLY A 76 8.39 8.09 33.61
CA GLY A 76 9.26 6.95 33.31
C GLY A 76 8.78 5.60 33.86
N GLN A 77 7.69 5.53 34.63
CA GLN A 77 7.11 4.28 35.13
C GLN A 77 6.01 3.77 34.21
N ILE A 78 5.81 2.44 34.14
CA ILE A 78 4.71 1.86 33.35
C ILE A 78 3.37 2.29 33.98
N ALA A 79 2.51 2.88 33.17
CA ALA A 79 1.19 3.30 33.61
C ALA A 79 0.25 2.09 33.78
N ALA A 80 -0.66 2.17 34.75
CA ALA A 80 -1.62 1.10 35.06
C ALA A 80 -3.02 1.32 34.42
N SER A 81 -3.16 2.34 33.58
CA SER A 81 -4.42 2.71 32.92
C SER A 81 -4.20 2.95 31.42
N PHE A 82 -5.28 3.30 30.71
CA PHE A 82 -5.19 3.77 29.33
C PHE A 82 -5.08 5.30 29.27
N PRO A 83 -4.33 5.85 28.29
CA PRO A 83 -4.18 7.30 28.08
C PRO A 83 -5.43 7.97 27.49
N PHE A 84 -6.45 7.18 27.18
CA PHE A 84 -7.76 7.62 26.72
C PHE A 84 -8.82 6.73 27.36
N THR A 85 -10.06 7.23 27.44
CA THR A 85 -11.19 6.43 27.91
C THR A 85 -11.49 5.31 26.93
N PRO A 86 -11.42 4.03 27.33
CA PRO A 86 -11.83 2.93 26.47
C PRO A 86 -13.33 3.02 26.18
N THR A 87 -13.66 3.03 24.90
CA THR A 87 -15.03 2.95 24.38
C THR A 87 -15.23 1.61 23.70
N LEU A 88 -16.50 1.21 23.47
CA LEU A 88 -16.80 0.01 22.68
C LEU A 88 -16.12 0.06 21.30
N ALA A 89 -16.20 1.20 20.62
CA ALA A 89 -15.56 1.40 19.32
C ALA A 89 -14.03 1.17 19.37
N THR A 90 -13.33 1.65 20.41
CA THR A 90 -11.89 1.41 20.55
C THR A 90 -11.57 -0.06 20.89
N ILE A 91 -12.45 -0.74 21.62
CA ILE A 91 -12.28 -2.16 21.97
C ILE A 91 -12.47 -3.03 20.72
N GLU A 92 -13.52 -2.80 19.94
CA GLU A 92 -13.77 -3.50 18.67
C GLU A 92 -12.60 -3.29 17.69
N ARG A 93 -12.13 -2.04 17.59
CA ARG A 93 -10.95 -1.68 16.80
C ARG A 93 -9.68 -2.37 17.30
N GLY A 94 -9.55 -2.56 18.61
CA GLY A 94 -8.46 -3.26 19.28
C GLY A 94 -8.49 -4.75 18.97
N GLN A 95 -9.66 -5.39 19.04
CA GLN A 95 -9.84 -6.78 18.66
C GLN A 95 -9.44 -7.00 17.19
N GLU A 96 -9.91 -6.15 16.27
CA GLU A 96 -9.53 -6.22 14.85
C GLU A 96 -7.99 -6.14 14.67
N ARG A 97 -7.28 -5.28 15.41
CA ARG A 97 -5.81 -5.21 15.32
C ARG A 97 -5.12 -6.40 15.93
N PHE A 98 -5.60 -6.90 17.07
CA PHE A 98 -5.08 -8.11 17.70
C PHE A 98 -5.19 -9.30 16.73
N ASP A 99 -6.36 -9.45 16.11
CA ASP A 99 -6.64 -10.49 15.12
C ASP A 99 -5.70 -10.41 13.92
N ILE A 100 -5.36 -9.21 13.43
CA ILE A 100 -4.45 -9.02 12.29
C ILE A 100 -2.98 -9.27 12.65
N PHE A 101 -2.49 -8.70 13.75
CA PHE A 101 -1.05 -8.60 14.02
C PHE A 101 -0.54 -9.54 15.11
N CYS A 102 -1.38 -9.91 16.08
CA CYS A 102 -0.97 -10.62 17.29
C CYS A 102 -1.33 -12.11 17.23
N THR A 103 -2.50 -12.46 16.72
CA THR A 103 -2.95 -13.86 16.67
C THR A 103 -2.06 -14.82 15.88
N PRO A 104 -1.29 -14.40 14.84
CA PRO A 104 -0.37 -15.30 14.17
C PRO A 104 0.76 -15.86 15.06
N CYS A 105 1.00 -15.27 16.23
CA CYS A 105 2.01 -15.75 17.20
C CYS A 105 1.45 -15.94 18.64
N HIS A 106 0.21 -15.52 18.90
CA HIS A 106 -0.39 -15.59 20.24
C HIS A 106 -1.73 -16.33 20.28
N GLY A 107 -2.28 -16.73 19.13
CA GLY A 107 -3.60 -17.34 19.00
C GLY A 107 -4.74 -16.37 19.26
N ILE A 108 -5.95 -16.69 18.77
CA ILE A 108 -7.15 -15.84 18.93
C ILE A 108 -7.52 -15.67 20.41
N ALA A 109 -7.34 -16.72 21.21
CA ALA A 109 -7.60 -16.67 22.65
C ALA A 109 -6.46 -16.04 23.47
N GLY A 110 -5.33 -15.69 22.84
CA GLY A 110 -4.13 -15.26 23.56
C GLY A 110 -3.44 -16.37 24.37
N ASP A 111 -3.70 -17.64 24.05
CA ASP A 111 -3.18 -18.81 24.78
C ASP A 111 -1.82 -19.31 24.25
N GLY A 112 -1.19 -18.56 23.35
CA GLY A 112 0.10 -18.91 22.76
C GLY A 112 0.04 -20.07 21.77
N LYS A 113 -1.15 -20.41 21.28
CA LYS A 113 -1.37 -21.45 20.25
C LYS A 113 -1.69 -20.83 18.89
N GLY A 114 -0.95 -19.77 18.56
CA GLY A 114 -0.85 -19.20 17.22
C GLY A 114 0.61 -19.06 16.89
#